data_AF-A0A9N9NXX4-F1
#
_entry.id   AF-A0A9N9NXX4-F1
#
_cell.length_a   1.000
_cell.length_b   1.000
_cell.length_c   1.000
_cell.angle_alpha   90.00
_cell.angle_beta   90.00
_cell.angle_gamma   90.00
#
_symmetry.space_group_name_H-M   'P 1'
#
loop_
_entity.id
_entity.type
_entity.pdbx_description
1 polymer ?
#
loop_
_entity_poly.entity_id
_entity_poly.type
_entity_poly.pdbx_seq_one_letter_code
_entity_poly.pdbx_strand_id
1 'polypeptide(L)'
;MGKRNRILIINLPQLQNLIKRDPLSYREDFLQQYRHLESQLAIFKLKPDEEAEEFGSLITFISQVAQCYPKETSNFPHQLINLLSEQHQILNSNLRKSIAKDLILLRNKDIIPSST
;
A
#
# COMPACT_ATOMS: atom_id res chain seq x y z
N MET A 1 -19.22 -17.73 14.96
CA MET A 1 -18.62 -17.42 13.64
C MET A 1 -18.91 -15.96 13.34
N GLY A 2 -17.93 -15.12 12.96
CA GLY A 2 -18.23 -13.69 12.66
C GLY A 2 -17.11 -12.66 12.88
N LYS A 3 -15.90 -13.04 13.32
CA LYS A 3 -14.80 -12.07 13.51
C LYS A 3 -14.10 -11.60 12.23
N ARG A 4 -14.33 -12.29 11.09
CA ARG A 4 -13.64 -12.01 9.81
C ARG A 4 -14.17 -10.76 9.09
N ASN A 5 -15.40 -10.33 9.37
CA ASN A 5 -16.05 -9.19 8.68
C ASN A 5 -15.81 -7.81 9.33
N ARG A 6 -15.14 -7.70 10.48
CA ARG A 6 -14.89 -6.37 11.09
C ARG A 6 -13.72 -5.61 10.44
N ILE A 7 -12.83 -6.31 9.75
CA ILE A 7 -11.57 -5.73 9.26
C ILE A 7 -11.76 -5.04 7.91
N LEU A 8 -12.79 -5.43 7.14
CA LEU A 8 -13.27 -4.66 5.99
C LEU A 8 -13.95 -3.33 6.38
N ILE A 9 -14.32 -3.14 7.66
CA ILE A 9 -15.07 -1.97 8.16
C ILE A 9 -14.14 -0.99 8.92
N ILE A 10 -12.86 -1.31 9.09
CA ILE A 10 -11.91 -0.28 9.54
C ILE A 10 -11.55 0.55 8.33
N ASN A 11 -12.16 1.73 8.22
CA ASN A 11 -11.76 2.76 7.28
C ASN A 11 -10.22 2.89 7.29
N LEU A 12 -9.55 2.69 6.15
CA LEU A 12 -8.11 2.91 5.97
C LEU A 12 -7.58 4.17 6.70
N PRO A 13 -8.25 5.34 6.62
CA PRO A 13 -7.80 6.52 7.36
C PRO A 13 -7.85 6.36 8.89
N GLN A 14 -8.81 5.62 9.42
CA GLN A 14 -8.90 5.36 10.86
C GLN A 14 -7.76 4.43 11.32
N LEU A 15 -7.51 3.33 10.60
CA LEU A 15 -6.39 2.44 10.88
C LEU A 15 -5.06 3.19 10.83
N GLN A 16 -4.93 4.10 9.87
CA GLN A 16 -3.74 4.91 9.71
C GLN A 16 -3.46 5.79 10.93
N ASN A 17 -4.49 6.45 11.47
CA ASN A 17 -4.37 7.26 12.68
C ASN A 17 -3.98 6.40 13.90
N LEU A 18 -4.57 5.21 14.01
CA LEU A 18 -4.26 4.27 15.09
C LEU A 18 -2.82 3.76 15.02
N ILE A 19 -2.35 3.35 13.84
CA ILE A 19 -0.96 2.93 13.60
C ILE A 19 0.02 4.07 13.91
N LYS A 20 -0.29 5.29 13.46
CA LYS A 20 0.57 6.45 13.74
C LYS A 20 0.67 6.76 15.24
N ARG A 21 -0.35 6.43 16.02
CA ARG A 21 -0.38 6.64 17.48
C ARG A 21 0.30 5.52 18.25
N ASP A 22 0.07 4.27 17.86
CA ASP A 22 0.67 3.09 18.51
C ASP A 22 0.98 1.98 17.48
N PRO A 23 2.13 2.02 16.80
CA PRO A 23 2.42 1.09 15.70
C PRO A 23 2.65 -0.35 16.18
N LEU A 24 3.05 -0.58 17.42
CA LEU A 24 3.29 -1.94 17.91
C LEU A 24 1.98 -2.73 18.07
N SER A 25 0.92 -2.09 18.58
CA SER A 25 -0.37 -2.77 18.79
C SER A 25 -1.13 -3.08 17.50
N TYR A 26 -0.92 -2.29 16.44
CA TYR A 26 -1.63 -2.43 15.16
C TYR A 26 -0.80 -3.11 14.06
N ARG A 27 0.32 -3.76 14.42
CA ARG A 27 1.18 -4.46 13.46
C ARG A 27 0.44 -5.57 12.73
N GLU A 28 -0.39 -6.34 13.42
CA GLU A 28 -1.14 -7.45 12.80
C GLU A 28 -2.17 -6.95 11.78
N ASP A 29 -2.90 -5.89 12.11
CA ASP A 29 -3.83 -5.23 11.18
C ASP A 29 -3.10 -4.71 9.94
N PHE A 30 -1.94 -4.06 10.13
CA PHE A 30 -1.09 -3.62 9.03
C PHE A 30 -0.67 -4.80 8.13
N LEU A 31 -0.17 -5.89 8.71
CA LEU A 31 0.25 -7.07 7.96
C LEU A 31 -0.91 -7.70 7.19
N GLN A 32 -2.11 -7.67 7.74
CA GLN A 32 -3.29 -8.14 7.03
C GLN A 32 -3.61 -7.27 5.82
N GLN A 33 -3.57 -5.94 5.94
CA GLN A 33 -3.76 -5.03 4.81
C GLN A 33 -2.65 -5.17 3.76
N TYR A 34 -1.41 -5.41 4.20
CA TYR A 34 -0.28 -5.63 3.30
C TYR A 34 -0.44 -6.93 2.48
N ARG A 35 -0.84 -8.04 3.12
CA ARG A 35 -1.17 -9.29 2.41
C ARG A 35 -2.35 -9.12 1.45
N HIS A 36 -3.33 -8.31 1.82
CA HIS A 36 -4.44 -7.98 0.94
C HIS A 36 -3.96 -7.25 -0.31
N LEU A 37 -3.06 -6.26 -0.15
CA LEU A 37 -2.42 -5.57 -1.26
C LEU A 37 -1.64 -6.53 -2.18
N GLU A 38 -0.91 -7.51 -1.64
CA GLU A 38 -0.20 -8.50 -2.46
C GLU A 38 -1.16 -9.40 -3.26
N SER A 39 -2.27 -9.80 -2.63
CA SER A 39 -3.32 -10.58 -3.31
C SER A 39 -4.01 -9.75 -4.39
N GLN A 40 -4.32 -8.48 -4.10
CA GLN A 40 -4.86 -7.52 -5.06
C GLN A 40 -3.90 -7.31 -6.22
N LEU A 41 -2.60 -7.21 -5.98
CA LEU A 41 -1.58 -7.08 -7.03
C LEU A 41 -1.57 -8.31 -7.94
N ALA A 42 -1.66 -9.51 -7.37
CA ALA A 42 -1.74 -10.75 -8.15
C ALA A 42 -3.03 -10.84 -8.98
N ILE A 43 -4.17 -10.42 -8.44
CA ILE A 43 -5.45 -10.37 -9.15
C ILE A 43 -5.42 -9.29 -10.23
N PHE A 44 -4.87 -8.10 -9.93
CA PHE A 44 -4.73 -6.98 -10.85
C PHE A 44 -3.89 -7.36 -12.08
N LYS A 45 -2.85 -8.19 -11.90
CA LYS A 45 -2.08 -8.77 -13.01
C LYS A 45 -2.93 -9.63 -13.95
N LEU A 46 -4.01 -10.23 -13.47
CA LEU A 46 -4.95 -11.04 -14.24
C LEU A 46 -6.12 -10.22 -14.79
N LYS A 47 -6.65 -9.27 -13.99
CA LYS A 47 -7.80 -8.40 -14.29
C LYS A 47 -7.58 -6.98 -13.75
N PRO A 48 -7.12 -6.04 -14.59
CA PRO A 48 -6.67 -4.71 -14.17
C PRO A 48 -7.78 -3.66 -14.00
N ASP A 49 -9.01 -3.93 -14.40
CA ASP A 49 -10.04 -2.88 -14.56
C ASP A 49 -10.95 -2.70 -13.33
N GLU A 50 -11.27 -3.78 -12.62
CA GLU A 50 -12.34 -3.77 -11.61
C GLU A 50 -11.89 -3.22 -10.23
N GLU A 51 -10.62 -3.39 -9.86
CA GLU A 51 -10.14 -3.12 -8.48
C GLU A 51 -9.12 -1.98 -8.38
N ALA A 52 -8.98 -1.16 -9.44
CA ALA A 52 -7.95 -0.13 -9.51
C ALA A 52 -8.07 0.97 -8.42
N GLU A 53 -9.29 1.32 -8.01
CA GLU A 53 -9.54 2.38 -7.01
C GLU A 53 -9.23 1.90 -5.57
N GLU A 54 -9.72 0.71 -5.21
CA GLU A 54 -9.42 0.04 -3.94
C GLU A 54 -7.90 -0.20 -3.81
N PHE A 55 -7.28 -0.69 -4.89
CA PHE A 55 -5.84 -0.92 -4.93
C PHE A 55 -5.02 0.37 -4.75
N GLY A 56 -5.41 1.46 -5.40
CA GLY A 56 -4.78 2.77 -5.21
C GLY A 56 -4.92 3.30 -3.78
N SER A 57 -6.08 3.11 -3.17
CA SER A 57 -6.34 3.48 -1.77
C SER A 57 -5.47 2.67 -0.80
N LEU A 58 -5.29 1.38 -1.04
CA LEU A 58 -4.40 0.52 -0.27
C LEU A 58 -2.94 0.95 -0.40
N ILE A 59 -2.45 1.22 -1.61
CA ILE A 59 -1.08 1.72 -1.84
C ILE A 59 -0.84 3.02 -1.08
N THR A 60 -1.80 3.94 -1.15
CA THR A 60 -1.75 5.21 -0.43
C THR A 60 -1.67 5.00 1.08
N PHE A 61 -2.51 4.11 1.62
CA PHE A 61 -2.50 3.76 3.03
C PHE A 61 -1.14 3.21 3.48
N ILE A 62 -0.61 2.20 2.79
CA ILE A 62 0.69 1.57 3.11
C ILE A 62 1.80 2.61 3.06
N SER A 63 1.81 3.48 2.05
CA SER A 63 2.81 4.54 1.90
C SER A 63 2.81 5.53 3.07
N GLN A 64 1.64 5.84 3.61
CA GLN A 64 1.53 6.76 4.75
C GLN A 64 1.94 6.13 6.09
N VAL A 65 1.86 4.82 6.24
CA VAL A 65 2.27 4.08 7.46
C VAL A 65 3.63 3.40 7.32
N ALA A 66 4.25 3.43 6.14
CA ALA A 66 5.54 2.78 5.88
C ALA A 66 6.64 3.22 6.86
N GLN A 67 6.65 4.49 7.26
CA GLN A 67 7.60 5.03 8.25
C GLN A 67 7.50 4.33 9.62
N CYS A 68 6.32 3.82 9.97
CA CYS A 68 6.09 3.10 11.22
C CYS A 68 6.59 1.64 11.14
N TYR A 69 6.71 1.09 9.92
CA TYR A 69 7.15 -0.28 9.67
C TYR A 69 8.21 -0.35 8.57
N PRO A 70 9.39 0.28 8.74
CA PRO A 70 10.42 0.35 7.70
C PRO A 70 10.94 -1.04 7.31
N LYS A 71 11.00 -1.99 8.25
CA LYS A 71 11.44 -3.37 7.99
C LYS A 71 10.49 -4.12 7.05
N GLU A 72 9.19 -4.05 7.29
CA GLU A 72 8.19 -4.74 6.47
C GLU A 72 8.03 -4.05 5.11
N THR A 73 8.13 -2.72 5.08
CA THR A 73 7.94 -1.93 3.85
C THR A 73 9.22 -1.69 3.04
N SER A 74 10.35 -2.29 3.42
CA SER A 74 11.62 -2.12 2.67
C SER A 74 11.51 -2.57 1.21
N ASN A 75 10.75 -3.63 0.93
CA ASN A 75 10.56 -4.14 -0.43
C ASN A 75 9.40 -3.46 -1.19
N PHE A 76 8.53 -2.73 -0.47
CA PHE A 76 7.37 -2.05 -1.04
C PHE A 76 7.70 -1.02 -2.14
N PRO A 77 8.66 -0.09 -1.97
CA PRO A 77 8.97 0.87 -3.03
C PRO A 77 9.49 0.18 -4.30
N HIS A 78 10.27 -0.89 -4.15
CA HIS A 78 10.76 -1.67 -5.29
C HIS A 78 9.61 -2.36 -6.04
N GLN A 79 8.62 -2.90 -5.31
CA GLN A 79 7.41 -3.45 -5.90
C GLN A 79 6.61 -2.40 -6.68
N LEU A 80 6.46 -1.18 -6.16
CA LEU A 80 5.77 -0.10 -6.86
C LEU A 80 6.50 0.35 -8.13
N ILE A 81 7.84 0.42 -8.09
CA ILE A 81 8.66 0.74 -9.27
C ILE A 81 8.48 -0.34 -10.33
N ASN A 82 8.57 -1.61 -9.94
CA ASN A 82 8.41 -2.72 -10.88
C ASN A 82 6.99 -2.78 -11.45
N LEU A 83 5.97 -2.53 -10.63
CA LEU A 83 4.57 -2.42 -11.06
C LEU A 83 4.39 -1.29 -12.09
N LEU A 84 4.96 -0.11 -11.85
CA LEU A 84 4.95 0.97 -12.83
C LEU A 84 5.69 0.57 -14.11
N SER A 85 6.85 -0.07 -14.01
CA SER A 85 7.65 -0.45 -15.19
C SER A 85 6.97 -1.54 -16.04
N GLU A 86 6.45 -2.60 -15.42
CA GLU A 86 5.86 -3.75 -16.13
C GLU A 86 4.41 -3.50 -16.54
N GLN A 87 3.65 -2.72 -15.78
CA GLN A 87 2.20 -2.60 -15.95
C GLN A 87 1.72 -1.19 -16.33
N HIS A 88 2.61 -0.24 -16.68
CA HIS A 88 2.19 1.12 -17.05
C HIS A 88 1.15 1.19 -18.17
N GLN A 89 1.12 0.22 -19.08
CA GLN A 89 0.17 0.18 -20.21
C GLN A 89 -1.25 -0.18 -19.76
N ILE A 90 -1.36 -0.90 -18.64
CA ILE A 90 -2.59 -1.48 -18.12
C ILE A 90 -3.12 -0.66 -16.93
N LEU A 91 -2.22 0.05 -16.23
CA LEU A 91 -2.56 0.92 -15.12
C LEU A 91 -3.29 2.18 -15.61
N ASN A 92 -4.47 2.38 -15.03
CA ASN A 92 -5.24 3.62 -15.17
C ASN A 92 -4.36 4.86 -14.86
N SER A 93 -4.53 5.93 -15.65
CA SER A 93 -3.72 7.16 -15.51
C SER A 93 -3.78 7.77 -14.11
N ASN A 94 -4.91 7.62 -13.41
CA ASN A 94 -5.07 8.07 -12.02
C ASN A 94 -4.25 7.22 -11.04
N LEU A 95 -4.28 5.89 -11.20
CA LEU A 95 -3.52 4.97 -10.35
C LEU A 95 -2.00 5.18 -10.52
N ARG A 96 -1.52 5.38 -11.76
CA ARG A 96 -0.11 5.74 -12.03
C ARG A 96 0.31 7.02 -11.30
N LYS A 97 -0.52 8.06 -11.35
CA LYS A 97 -0.27 9.31 -10.62
C LYS A 97 -0.25 9.09 -9.12
N SER A 98 -1.16 8.26 -8.59
CA SER A 98 -1.18 7.93 -7.16
C SER A 98 0.10 7.21 -6.73
N ILE A 99 0.49 6.15 -7.43
CA ILE A 99 1.70 5.38 -7.14
C ILE A 99 2.95 6.28 -7.20
N ALA A 100 3.07 7.13 -8.23
CA ALA A 100 4.18 8.06 -8.33
C ALA A 100 4.22 9.05 -7.16
N LYS A 101 3.05 9.59 -6.76
CA LYS A 101 2.93 10.49 -5.60
C LYS A 101 3.32 9.79 -4.30
N ASP A 102 2.91 8.55 -4.14
CA ASP A 102 3.25 7.70 -2.99
C ASP A 102 4.74 7.38 -2.93
N LEU A 103 5.37 7.06 -4.06
CA LEU A 103 6.84 6.90 -4.16
C LEU A 103 7.58 8.19 -3.79
N ILE A 104 7.11 9.35 -4.24
CA ILE A 104 7.66 10.65 -3.85
C ILE A 104 7.50 10.87 -2.34
N LEU A 105 6.35 10.52 -1.77
CA LEU A 105 6.11 10.60 -0.33
C LEU A 105 7.08 9.71 0.47
N LEU A 106 7.30 8.47 0.02
CA LEU A 106 8.24 7.53 0.64
C LEU A 106 9.68 8.06 0.58
N ARG A 107 10.08 8.67 -0.55
CA ARG A 107 11.37 9.34 -0.70
C ARG A 107 11.49 10.55 0.25
N ASN A 108 10.47 11.39 0.32
CA ASN A 108 10.45 12.55 1.21
C ASN A 108 10.50 12.17 2.71
N LYS A 109 10.12 10.94 3.04
CA LYS A 109 10.18 10.37 4.40
C LYS A 109 11.49 9.64 4.69
N ASP A 110 12.48 9.71 3.80
CA ASP A 110 13.79 9.04 3.91
C ASP A 110 13.70 7.50 3.95
N ILE A 111 12.55 6.92 3.56
CA ILE A 111 12.36 5.46 3.56
C ILE A 111 13.06 4.81 2.37
N ILE A 112 13.16 5.54 1.26
CA ILE A 112 13.95 5.14 0.11
C ILE A 112 15.30 5.85 0.25
N PRO A 113 16.40 5.13 0.54
CA PRO A 113 17.71 5.76 0.50
C PRO A 113 17.93 6.27 -0.92
N SER A 114 18.27 7.55 -1.06
CA SER A 114 18.76 8.12 -2.30
C SER A 114 20.17 7.57 -2.57
N SER A 115 20.29 6.27 -2.85
CA SER A 115 21.56 5.73 -3.32
C SER A 115 21.84 6.34 -4.68
N THR A 116 22.85 7.20 -4.66
CA THR A 116 23.64 7.62 -5.81
C THR A 116 24.33 6.41 -6.43
#